data_AF-A0A958FF85-F1
#
_entry.id   AF-A0A958FF85-F1
#
_cell.length_a   1.000
_cell.length_b   1.000
_cell.length_c   1.000
_cell.angle_alpha   90.00
_cell.angle_beta   90.00
_cell.angle_gamma   90.00
#
_symmetry.space_group_name_H-M   'P 1'
#
loop_
_entity.id
_entity.type
_entity.pdbx_description
1 polymer ?
#
loop_
_entity_poly.entity_id
_entity_poly.type
_entity_poly.pdbx_seq_one_letter_code
_entity_poly.pdbx_strand_id
1 'polypeptide(L)'
;MEAQEVGGPVEVEGNFMVVKVVDGQVEKFMSEIDYATEKSRIKRVLFDRRAGDISNAYIESLLKDENVRINPRAFTPLARKFAEIVENKTSAEPFPVYVSDRELHTVQAQLADLGDAVLVSFNAGQLTVKEFLTRLQNMPNGIRPKVNMAPHLRKAIAGVVRNYYLAAEARRQGLDQSPEVLYEVQAQQDEALAIYWSGKIRRRLAVSAEEVAEFKQKEKYAEVNQRLNGTLDDQRVRQIILDVKFARRQIEIADSLRGVYSAAVDSLQLRTLVKAPDEMINETPVGFAYREQFQ
;
A
#
# COMPACT_ATOMS: atom_id res chain seq x y z
N MET A 1 -22.96 -8.86 -24.56
CA MET A 1 -24.38 -9.11 -24.81
C MET A 1 -24.45 -10.31 -25.72
N GLU A 2 -25.18 -11.33 -25.31
CA GLU A 2 -25.37 -12.53 -26.13
C GLU A 2 -26.37 -12.23 -27.25
N ALA A 3 -26.31 -12.98 -28.35
CA ALA A 3 -27.27 -12.84 -29.43
C ALA A 3 -28.69 -13.09 -28.89
N GLN A 4 -29.65 -12.22 -29.29
CA GLN A 4 -31.04 -12.20 -28.83
C GLN A 4 -31.33 -11.62 -27.45
N GLU A 5 -30.34 -11.06 -26.76
CA GLU A 5 -30.58 -10.33 -25.51
C GLU A 5 -31.34 -9.01 -25.80
N VAL A 6 -32.44 -8.77 -25.07
CA VAL A 6 -33.25 -7.55 -25.17
C VAL A 6 -32.89 -6.65 -23.99
N GLY A 7 -32.25 -5.51 -24.30
CA GLY A 7 -31.94 -4.47 -23.31
C GLY A 7 -33.14 -3.57 -23.07
N GLY A 8 -33.35 -3.19 -21.80
CA GLY A 8 -34.43 -2.30 -21.37
C GLY A 8 -34.45 -0.93 -22.05
N PRO A 9 -35.47 -0.09 -21.78
CA PRO A 9 -35.71 1.13 -22.54
C PRO A 9 -34.53 2.09 -22.45
N VAL A 10 -33.89 2.32 -23.59
CA VAL A 10 -32.80 3.30 -23.73
C VAL A 10 -33.42 4.60 -24.23
N GLU A 11 -33.13 5.70 -23.54
CA GLU A 11 -33.57 7.02 -23.95
C GLU A 11 -32.70 7.52 -25.10
N VAL A 12 -33.30 7.73 -26.27
CA VAL A 12 -32.66 8.30 -27.46
C VAL A 12 -33.54 9.45 -27.95
N GLU A 13 -32.98 10.66 -27.97
CA GLU A 13 -33.68 11.89 -28.40
C GLU A 13 -35.04 12.11 -27.71
N GLY A 14 -35.12 11.82 -26.41
CA GLY A 14 -36.33 12.01 -25.59
C GLY A 14 -37.41 10.95 -25.79
N ASN A 15 -37.12 9.86 -26.52
CA ASN A 15 -38.01 8.71 -26.66
C ASN A 15 -37.36 7.45 -26.09
N PHE A 16 -38.17 6.56 -25.52
CA PHE A 16 -37.70 5.28 -24.99
C PHE A 16 -37.81 4.18 -26.07
N MET A 17 -36.68 3.56 -26.39
CA MET A 17 -36.61 2.45 -27.36
C MET A 17 -36.18 1.16 -26.67
N VAL A 18 -36.80 0.04 -27.05
CA VAL A 18 -36.35 -1.30 -26.66
C VAL A 18 -35.45 -1.83 -27.76
N VAL A 19 -34.20 -2.15 -27.41
CA VAL A 19 -33.19 -2.58 -28.39
C VAL A 19 -32.98 -4.08 -28.26
N LYS A 20 -33.10 -4.79 -29.38
CA LYS A 20 -32.82 -6.23 -29.49
C LYS A 20 -31.52 -6.44 -30.24
N VAL A 21 -30.55 -7.12 -29.61
CA VAL A 21 -29.31 -7.51 -30.29
C VAL A 21 -29.64 -8.64 -31.26
N VAL A 22 -29.70 -8.33 -32.56
CA VAL A 22 -30.12 -9.28 -33.62
C VAL A 22 -29.01 -10.27 -33.96
N ASP A 23 -27.78 -9.79 -34.05
CA ASP A 23 -26.57 -10.59 -34.29
C ASP A 23 -25.34 -9.76 -33.91
N GLY A 24 -24.25 -10.40 -33.50
CA GLY A 24 -23.04 -9.75 -33.04
C GLY A 24 -21.81 -10.59 -33.36
N GLN A 25 -21.08 -10.22 -34.42
CA GLN A 25 -19.74 -10.73 -34.64
C GLN A 25 -18.76 -9.93 -33.78
N VAL A 26 -18.22 -10.55 -32.74
CA VAL A 26 -16.97 -10.06 -32.16
C VAL A 26 -15.89 -10.39 -33.19
N GLU A 27 -15.38 -9.41 -33.92
CA GLU A 27 -14.15 -9.59 -34.68
C GLU A 27 -13.03 -9.99 -33.70
N LYS A 28 -12.80 -11.31 -33.58
CA LYS A 28 -11.71 -11.88 -32.79
C LYS A 28 -10.35 -11.72 -33.47
N PHE A 29 -10.32 -11.15 -34.67
CA PHE A 29 -9.12 -10.92 -35.45
C PHE A 29 -8.69 -9.46 -35.26
N MET A 30 -7.66 -9.26 -34.44
CA MET A 30 -6.93 -7.99 -34.45
C MET A 30 -6.42 -7.74 -35.86
N SER A 31 -6.57 -6.52 -36.37
CA SER A 31 -5.87 -6.12 -37.59
C SER A 31 -4.35 -6.24 -37.37
N GLU A 32 -3.56 -6.34 -38.43
CA GLU A 32 -2.08 -6.34 -38.29
C GLU A 32 -1.56 -5.10 -37.54
N ILE A 33 -2.29 -3.98 -37.65
CA ILE A 33 -2.01 -2.71 -36.97
C ILE A 33 -2.32 -2.81 -35.48
N ASP A 34 -3.45 -3.39 -35.10
CA ASP A 34 -3.81 -3.62 -33.69
C ASP A 34 -2.84 -4.63 -33.04
N TYR A 35 -2.47 -5.69 -33.76
CA TYR A 35 -1.47 -6.64 -33.30
C TYR A 35 -0.10 -5.97 -33.10
N ALA A 36 0.34 -5.10 -34.02
CA ALA A 36 1.60 -4.38 -33.86
C ALA A 36 1.62 -3.49 -32.60
N THR A 37 0.48 -2.89 -32.26
CA THR A 37 0.32 -2.00 -31.10
C THR A 37 0.23 -2.79 -29.78
N GLU A 38 -0.47 -3.93 -29.80
CA GLU A 38 -0.73 -4.77 -28.63
C GLU A 38 0.31 -5.88 -28.38
N LYS A 39 1.22 -6.12 -29.34
CA LYS A 39 2.23 -7.20 -29.29
C LYS A 39 3.05 -7.18 -28.00
N SER A 40 3.43 -6.01 -27.51
CA SER A 40 4.21 -5.86 -26.29
C SER A 40 3.41 -6.29 -25.06
N ARG A 41 2.14 -5.89 -24.96
CA ARG A 41 1.21 -6.29 -23.91
C ARG A 41 0.94 -7.79 -23.96
N ILE A 42 0.65 -8.34 -25.14
CA ILE A 42 0.39 -9.78 -25.32
C ILE A 42 1.62 -10.60 -24.94
N LYS A 43 2.81 -10.19 -25.38
CA LYS A 43 4.07 -10.84 -24.99
C LYS A 43 4.28 -10.80 -23.47
N ARG A 44 4.03 -9.66 -22.84
CA ARG A 44 4.12 -9.53 -21.37
C ARG A 44 3.15 -10.48 -20.68
N VAL A 45 1.88 -10.48 -21.07
CA VAL A 45 0.86 -11.39 -20.50
C VAL A 45 1.24 -12.86 -20.68
N LEU A 46 1.74 -13.25 -21.86
CA LEU A 46 2.19 -14.63 -22.10
C LEU A 46 3.43 -14.98 -21.26
N PHE A 47 4.38 -14.05 -21.16
CA PHE A 47 5.56 -14.22 -20.32
C PHE A 47 5.16 -14.36 -18.84
N ASP A 48 4.33 -13.47 -18.32
CA ASP A 48 3.88 -13.48 -16.92
C ASP A 48 3.10 -14.75 -16.58
N ARG A 49 2.25 -15.24 -17.49
CA ARG A 49 1.57 -16.53 -17.33
C ARG A 49 2.57 -17.67 -17.23
N ARG A 50 3.50 -17.75 -18.17
CA ARG A 50 4.50 -18.84 -18.20
C ARG A 50 5.44 -18.78 -16.99
N ALA A 51 5.88 -17.58 -16.61
CA ALA A 51 6.68 -17.34 -15.42
C ALA A 51 5.92 -17.75 -14.16
N GLY A 52 4.62 -17.45 -14.09
CA GLY A 52 3.72 -17.90 -13.03
C GLY A 52 3.65 -19.43 -12.93
N ASP A 53 3.42 -20.12 -14.04
CA ASP A 53 3.37 -21.59 -14.07
C ASP A 53 4.67 -22.23 -13.57
N ILE A 54 5.81 -21.75 -14.07
CA ILE A 54 7.14 -22.24 -13.68
C ILE A 54 7.40 -21.96 -12.19
N SER A 55 7.07 -20.75 -11.72
CA SER A 55 7.26 -20.35 -10.32
C SER A 55 6.40 -21.19 -9.39
N ASN A 56 5.14 -21.44 -9.76
CA ASN A 56 4.23 -22.26 -8.96
C ASN A 56 4.72 -23.70 -8.87
N ALA A 57 5.15 -24.30 -9.99
CA ALA A 57 5.70 -25.66 -9.99
C ALA A 57 6.95 -25.78 -9.11
N TYR A 58 7.81 -24.75 -9.11
CA TYR A 58 8.98 -24.70 -8.22
C TYR A 58 8.58 -24.55 -6.74
N ILE A 59 7.62 -23.69 -6.43
CA ILE A 59 7.13 -23.51 -5.05
C ILE A 59 6.48 -24.80 -4.55
N GLU A 60 5.69 -25.48 -5.38
CA GLU A 60 5.06 -26.74 -5.03
C GLU A 60 6.09 -27.84 -4.75
N SER A 61 7.15 -27.93 -5.56
CA SER A 61 8.22 -28.90 -5.33
C SER A 61 9.02 -28.58 -4.05
N LEU A 62 9.30 -27.30 -3.80
CA LEU A 62 10.01 -26.84 -2.60
C LEU A 62 9.23 -27.10 -1.30
N LEU A 63 7.90 -26.98 -1.35
CA LEU A 63 7.04 -27.08 -0.15
C LEU A 63 6.41 -28.46 0.05
N LYS A 64 6.60 -29.40 -0.91
CA LYS A 64 5.89 -30.69 -0.97
C LYS A 64 5.91 -31.46 0.35
N ASP A 65 7.04 -31.47 1.03
CA ASP A 65 7.27 -32.29 2.22
C ASP A 65 7.25 -31.50 3.53
N GLU A 66 6.94 -30.20 3.50
CA GLU A 66 7.14 -29.29 4.63
C GLU A 66 6.04 -29.32 5.71
N ASN A 67 5.00 -30.14 5.51
CA ASN A 67 3.95 -30.49 6.48
C ASN A 67 3.43 -29.29 7.31
N VAL A 68 2.94 -28.26 6.62
CA VAL A 68 2.43 -27.03 7.23
C VAL A 68 1.09 -27.29 7.92
N ARG A 69 1.01 -27.03 9.24
CA ARG A 69 -0.18 -27.24 10.08
C ARG A 69 -0.56 -25.97 10.82
N ILE A 70 -1.76 -25.46 10.55
CA ILE A 70 -2.32 -24.31 11.26
C ILE A 70 -2.98 -24.79 12.56
N ASN A 71 -2.68 -24.14 13.68
CA ASN A 71 -3.29 -24.41 14.97
C ASN A 71 -4.67 -23.73 15.05
N PRO A 72 -5.79 -24.48 15.09
CA PRO A 72 -7.12 -23.89 15.12
C PRO A 72 -7.38 -23.03 16.37
N ARG A 73 -6.75 -23.35 17.51
CA ARG A 73 -6.94 -22.64 18.78
C ARG A 73 -6.40 -21.22 18.73
N ALA A 74 -5.30 -21.01 18.01
CA ALA A 74 -4.72 -19.67 17.79
C ALA A 74 -5.34 -18.98 16.56
N PHE A 75 -5.64 -19.74 15.51
CA PHE A 75 -6.17 -19.21 14.26
C PHE A 75 -7.57 -18.62 14.40
N THR A 76 -8.50 -19.32 15.06
CA THR A 76 -9.91 -18.90 15.11
C THR A 76 -10.10 -17.56 15.84
N PRO A 77 -9.50 -17.32 17.03
CA PRO A 77 -9.57 -16.02 17.68
C PRO A 77 -8.97 -14.89 16.82
N LEU A 78 -7.84 -15.16 16.16
CA LEU A 78 -7.19 -14.20 15.28
C LEU A 78 -8.05 -13.85 14.05
N ALA A 79 -8.62 -14.85 13.39
CA ALA A 79 -9.51 -14.68 12.24
C ALA A 79 -10.75 -13.86 12.61
N ARG A 80 -11.37 -14.16 13.76
CA ARG A 80 -12.52 -13.40 14.27
C ARG A 80 -12.16 -11.93 14.51
N LYS A 81 -11.01 -11.64 15.10
CA LYS A 81 -10.58 -10.26 15.35
C LYS A 81 -10.36 -9.46 14.08
N PHE A 82 -9.80 -10.08 13.04
CA PHE A 82 -9.69 -9.40 11.75
C PHE A 82 -11.05 -9.18 11.07
N ALA A 83 -12.00 -10.12 11.23
CA ALA A 83 -13.36 -9.93 10.73
C ALA A 83 -14.08 -8.76 11.41
N GLU A 84 -13.98 -8.64 12.74
CA GLU A 84 -14.55 -7.53 13.53
C GLU A 84 -14.05 -6.15 13.02
N ILE A 85 -12.75 -6.04 12.70
CA ILE A 85 -12.18 -4.79 12.17
C ILE A 85 -12.81 -4.41 10.81
N VAL A 86 -13.12 -5.41 10.00
CA VAL A 86 -13.59 -5.20 8.63
C VAL A 86 -15.07 -4.89 8.60
N GLU A 87 -15.88 -5.59 9.41
CA GLU A 87 -17.31 -5.29 9.56
C GLU A 87 -17.51 -3.82 9.97
N ASN A 88 -16.68 -3.32 10.88
CA ASN A 88 -16.71 -1.91 11.32
C ASN A 88 -16.35 -0.90 10.21
N LYS A 89 -15.70 -1.33 9.12
CA LYS A 89 -15.31 -0.47 7.99
C LYS A 89 -16.29 -0.52 6.82
N THR A 90 -16.92 -1.67 6.61
CA THR A 90 -17.85 -1.89 5.48
C THR A 90 -19.15 -1.10 5.57
N SER A 91 -19.46 -0.47 6.70
CA SER A 91 -20.65 0.39 6.84
C SER A 91 -20.48 1.81 6.29
N ALA A 92 -19.27 2.24 5.89
CA ALA A 92 -19.03 3.64 5.52
C ALA A 92 -18.26 3.89 4.20
N GLU A 93 -17.45 2.95 3.69
CA GLU A 93 -16.64 3.20 2.48
C GLU A 93 -16.46 1.96 1.56
N PRO A 94 -16.54 2.10 0.21
CA PRO A 94 -16.45 1.00 -0.75
C PRO A 94 -15.00 0.62 -1.15
N PHE A 95 -13.98 1.08 -0.42
CA PHE A 95 -12.58 0.86 -0.77
C PHE A 95 -12.05 -0.50 -0.26
N PRO A 96 -10.96 -1.04 -0.85
CA PRO A 96 -10.31 -2.24 -0.34
C PRO A 96 -9.95 -2.08 1.14
N VAL A 97 -10.53 -2.93 1.98
CA VAL A 97 -10.34 -2.87 3.43
C VAL A 97 -8.96 -3.44 3.78
N TYR A 98 -7.98 -2.55 3.91
CA TYR A 98 -6.66 -2.87 4.47
C TYR A 98 -6.67 -2.70 5.99
N VAL A 99 -5.86 -3.52 6.67
CA VAL A 99 -5.64 -3.37 8.11
C VAL A 99 -4.55 -2.34 8.34
N SER A 100 -4.87 -1.28 9.08
CA SER A 100 -3.92 -0.21 9.42
C SER A 100 -2.96 -0.63 10.53
N ASP A 101 -1.85 0.10 10.69
CA ASP A 101 -0.91 -0.16 11.80
C ASP A 101 -1.59 -0.03 13.16
N ARG A 102 -2.45 0.98 13.33
CA ARG A 102 -3.24 1.18 14.54
C ARG A 102 -4.12 -0.03 14.84
N GLU A 103 -4.78 -0.58 13.84
CA GLU A 103 -5.60 -1.78 13.99
C GLU A 103 -4.75 -3.00 14.35
N LEU A 104 -3.58 -3.18 13.73
CA LEU A 104 -2.68 -4.28 14.09
C LEU A 104 -2.19 -4.16 15.54
N HIS A 105 -1.88 -2.96 16.03
CA HIS A 105 -1.54 -2.75 17.44
C HIS A 105 -2.73 -3.09 18.35
N THR A 106 -3.95 -2.73 17.97
CA THR A 106 -5.16 -3.10 18.71
C THR A 106 -5.35 -4.62 18.75
N VAL A 107 -5.21 -5.31 17.61
CA VAL A 107 -5.29 -6.79 17.56
C VAL A 107 -4.22 -7.41 18.46
N GLN A 108 -2.99 -6.92 18.39
CA GLN A 108 -1.89 -7.42 19.20
C GLN A 108 -2.14 -7.23 20.71
N ALA A 109 -2.65 -6.07 21.12
CA ALA A 109 -3.00 -5.80 22.50
C ALA A 109 -4.18 -6.66 22.99
N GLN A 110 -5.20 -6.85 22.15
CA GLN A 110 -6.40 -7.65 22.49
C GLN A 110 -6.13 -9.16 22.51
N LEU A 111 -5.11 -9.62 21.80
CA LEU A 111 -4.69 -11.03 21.76
C LEU A 111 -3.36 -11.26 22.48
N ALA A 112 -3.04 -10.42 23.48
CA ALA A 112 -1.77 -10.51 24.20
C ALA A 112 -1.58 -11.87 24.90
N ASP A 113 -2.66 -12.45 25.40
CA ASP A 113 -2.74 -13.79 26.00
C ASP A 113 -2.43 -14.92 25.01
N LEU A 114 -2.74 -14.70 23.73
CA LEU A 114 -2.45 -15.63 22.64
C LEU A 114 -1.15 -15.29 21.89
N GLY A 115 -0.42 -14.25 22.30
CA GLY A 115 0.76 -13.76 21.60
C GLY A 115 1.80 -14.84 21.34
N ASP A 116 2.13 -15.61 22.38
CA ASP A 116 3.14 -16.68 22.31
C ASP A 116 2.56 -18.03 21.84
N ALA A 117 1.25 -18.10 21.59
CA ALA A 117 0.63 -19.31 21.07
C ALA A 117 1.09 -19.59 19.64
N VAL A 118 1.45 -20.84 19.38
CA VAL A 118 1.82 -21.31 18.03
C VAL A 118 0.62 -21.17 17.11
N LEU A 119 0.76 -20.36 16.06
CA LEU A 119 -0.24 -20.14 15.03
C LEU A 119 -0.12 -21.16 13.90
N VAL A 120 1.10 -21.45 13.47
CA VAL A 120 1.39 -22.45 12.45
C VAL A 120 2.70 -23.16 12.77
N SER A 121 2.76 -24.47 12.52
CA SER A 121 3.97 -25.28 12.58
C SER A 121 4.28 -25.87 11.21
N PHE A 122 5.56 -26.09 10.93
CA PHE A 122 6.12 -26.67 9.72
C PHE A 122 7.45 -27.34 10.06
N ASN A 123 8.03 -28.17 9.19
CA ASN A 123 9.21 -28.97 9.59
C ASN A 123 10.38 -28.11 10.06
N ALA A 124 10.60 -26.95 9.45
CA ALA A 124 11.68 -26.04 9.80
C ALA A 124 11.40 -25.15 11.02
N GLY A 125 10.23 -25.25 11.67
CA GLY A 125 9.92 -24.53 12.89
C GLY A 125 8.45 -24.19 13.11
N GLN A 126 8.23 -23.10 13.82
CA GLN A 126 6.89 -22.62 14.17
C GLN A 126 6.82 -21.11 14.08
N LEU A 127 5.62 -20.59 13.88
CA LEU A 127 5.32 -19.17 13.88
C LEU A 127 4.20 -18.93 14.90
N THR A 128 4.44 -18.02 15.83
CA THR A 128 3.49 -17.58 16.85
C THR A 128 2.57 -16.48 16.33
N VAL A 129 1.48 -16.20 17.06
CA VAL A 129 0.57 -15.07 16.73
C VAL A 129 1.33 -13.74 16.76
N LYS A 130 2.17 -13.52 17.78
CA LYS A 130 2.96 -12.30 17.94
C LYS A 130 3.93 -12.09 16.77
N GLU A 131 4.65 -13.12 16.36
CA GLU A 131 5.57 -13.03 15.23
C GLU A 131 4.84 -12.74 13.92
N PHE A 132 3.69 -13.37 13.69
CA PHE A 132 2.87 -13.11 12.52
C PHE A 132 2.38 -11.65 12.47
N LEU A 133 1.83 -11.14 13.57
CA LEU A 133 1.37 -9.74 13.67
C LEU A 133 2.53 -8.75 13.49
N THR A 134 3.69 -9.04 14.09
CA THR A 134 4.90 -8.21 13.95
C THR A 134 5.36 -8.16 12.49
N ARG A 135 5.34 -9.29 11.78
CA ARG A 135 5.65 -9.33 10.34
C ARG A 135 4.69 -8.49 9.53
N LEU A 136 3.39 -8.52 9.83
CA LEU A 136 2.42 -7.67 9.15
C LEU A 136 2.69 -6.18 9.42
N GLN A 137 3.00 -5.81 10.66
CA GLN A 137 3.32 -4.42 11.04
C GLN A 137 4.55 -3.90 10.31
N ASN A 138 5.56 -4.76 10.10
CA ASN A 138 6.78 -4.40 9.38
C ASN A 138 6.60 -4.34 7.85
N MET A 139 5.45 -4.79 7.31
CA MET A 139 5.13 -4.63 5.90
C MET A 139 4.49 -3.26 5.65
N PRO A 140 4.93 -2.49 4.64
CA PRO A 140 4.21 -1.32 4.16
C PRO A 140 2.74 -1.63 3.85
N ASN A 141 1.84 -0.70 4.17
CA ASN A 141 0.39 -0.89 4.03
C ASN A 141 -0.04 -1.35 2.62
N GLY A 142 0.59 -0.81 1.57
CA GLY A 142 0.25 -1.12 0.17
C GLY A 142 0.62 -2.54 -0.27
N ILE A 143 1.55 -3.21 0.41
CA ILE A 143 1.97 -4.58 0.08
C ILE A 143 1.52 -5.61 1.12
N ARG A 144 0.86 -5.17 2.19
CA ARG A 144 0.36 -6.04 3.26
C ARG A 144 -0.71 -6.98 2.70
N PRO A 145 -0.63 -8.29 2.99
CA PRO A 145 -1.64 -9.22 2.50
C PRO A 145 -3.00 -8.91 3.12
N LYS A 146 -4.06 -9.21 2.37
CA LYS A 146 -5.42 -9.19 2.91
C LYS A 146 -5.53 -10.22 4.03
N VAL A 147 -6.10 -9.81 5.16
CA VAL A 147 -6.35 -10.67 6.33
C VAL A 147 -7.79 -10.55 6.82
N ASN A 148 -8.64 -9.86 6.07
CA ASN A 148 -10.00 -9.48 6.44
C ASN A 148 -11.00 -10.65 6.56
N MET A 149 -10.63 -11.85 6.10
CA MET A 149 -11.48 -13.04 6.17
C MET A 149 -10.59 -14.26 6.46
N ALA A 150 -11.16 -15.30 7.04
CA ALA A 150 -10.43 -16.53 7.36
C ALA A 150 -9.65 -17.13 6.16
N PRO A 151 -10.20 -17.19 4.92
CA PRO A 151 -9.43 -17.64 3.75
C PRO A 151 -8.25 -16.73 3.42
N HIS A 152 -8.42 -15.41 3.55
CA HIS A 152 -7.36 -14.44 3.30
C HIS A 152 -6.26 -14.52 4.37
N LEU A 153 -6.63 -14.64 5.64
CA LEU A 153 -5.68 -14.88 6.73
C LEU A 153 -4.89 -16.18 6.51
N ARG A 154 -5.56 -17.26 6.12
CA ARG A 154 -4.90 -18.53 5.76
C ARG A 154 -3.88 -18.33 4.64
N LYS A 155 -4.24 -17.60 3.59
CA LYS A 155 -3.35 -17.28 2.46
C LYS A 155 -2.17 -16.40 2.91
N ALA A 156 -2.39 -15.43 3.80
CA ALA A 156 -1.34 -14.60 4.37
C ALA A 156 -0.34 -15.43 5.19
N ILE A 157 -0.83 -16.32 6.07
CA ILE A 157 0.01 -17.24 6.84
C ILE A 157 0.81 -18.15 5.91
N ALA A 158 0.15 -18.75 4.90
CA ALA A 158 0.82 -19.58 3.91
C ALA A 158 1.90 -18.81 3.13
N GLY A 159 1.65 -17.55 2.79
CA GLY A 159 2.63 -16.66 2.15
C GLY A 159 3.85 -16.41 3.03
N VAL A 160 3.67 -16.22 4.34
CA VAL A 160 4.78 -16.06 5.28
C VAL A 160 5.64 -17.33 5.37
N VAL A 161 5.00 -18.51 5.47
CA VAL A 161 5.71 -19.79 5.50
C VAL A 161 6.44 -20.05 4.17
N ARG A 162 5.79 -19.84 3.03
CA ARG A 162 6.42 -19.94 1.71
C ARG A 162 7.65 -19.06 1.59
N ASN A 163 7.54 -17.79 1.99
CA ASN A 163 8.66 -16.84 1.90
C ASN A 163 9.83 -17.25 2.80
N TYR A 164 9.56 -17.90 3.95
CA TYR A 164 10.61 -18.47 4.79
C TYR A 164 11.42 -19.53 4.06
N TYR A 165 10.77 -20.49 3.40
CA TYR A 165 11.45 -21.54 2.63
C TYR A 165 12.19 -20.97 1.41
N LEU A 166 11.57 -20.04 0.68
CA LEU A 166 12.23 -19.38 -0.45
C LEU A 166 13.48 -18.60 -0.02
N ALA A 167 13.43 -17.90 1.13
CA ALA A 167 14.59 -17.19 1.65
C ALA A 167 15.71 -18.17 2.10
N ALA A 168 15.34 -19.29 2.73
CA ALA A 168 16.30 -20.32 3.10
C ALA A 168 16.97 -20.95 1.86
N GLU A 169 16.18 -21.25 0.84
CA GLU A 169 16.66 -21.81 -0.43
C GLU A 169 17.55 -20.82 -1.19
N ALA A 170 17.19 -19.54 -1.22
CA ALA A 170 18.01 -18.50 -1.82
C ALA A 170 19.39 -18.41 -1.15
N ARG A 171 19.45 -18.48 0.18
CA ARG A 171 20.74 -18.54 0.92
C ARG A 171 21.52 -19.80 0.64
N ARG A 172 20.84 -20.96 0.54
CA ARG A 172 21.50 -22.23 0.18
C ARG A 172 22.14 -22.15 -1.20
N GLN A 173 21.54 -21.42 -2.13
CA GLN A 173 22.08 -21.15 -3.46
C GLN A 173 23.10 -20.00 -3.50
N GLY A 174 23.38 -19.35 -2.37
CA GLY A 174 24.29 -18.20 -2.30
C GLY A 174 23.76 -16.92 -2.96
N LEU A 175 22.46 -16.85 -3.26
CA LEU A 175 21.85 -15.68 -3.90
C LEU A 175 21.84 -14.46 -2.98
N ASP A 176 21.88 -14.65 -1.67
CA ASP A 176 22.01 -13.58 -0.67
C ASP A 176 23.35 -12.84 -0.75
N GLN A 177 24.34 -13.42 -1.43
CA GLN A 177 25.67 -12.82 -1.67
C GLN A 177 25.82 -12.27 -3.09
N SER A 178 24.76 -12.29 -3.91
CA SER A 178 24.82 -11.71 -5.25
C SER A 178 24.99 -10.19 -5.18
N PRO A 179 25.72 -9.56 -6.11
CA PRO A 179 25.89 -8.10 -6.14
C PRO A 179 24.56 -7.35 -6.14
N GLU A 180 23.55 -7.88 -6.85
CA GLU A 180 22.21 -7.30 -6.94
C GLU A 180 21.49 -7.35 -5.59
N VAL A 181 21.53 -8.51 -4.89
CA VAL A 181 20.89 -8.64 -3.58
C VAL A 181 21.59 -7.79 -2.53
N LEU A 182 22.92 -7.74 -2.52
CA LEU A 182 23.68 -6.89 -1.61
C LEU A 182 23.38 -5.41 -1.82
N TYR A 183 23.26 -4.98 -3.08
CA TYR A 183 22.87 -3.61 -3.41
C TYR A 183 21.46 -3.28 -2.89
N GLU A 184 20.47 -4.15 -3.16
CA GLU A 184 19.10 -3.94 -2.70
C GLU A 184 19.00 -3.95 -1.17
N VAL A 185 19.72 -4.83 -0.48
CA VAL A 185 19.79 -4.85 0.99
C VAL A 185 20.35 -3.54 1.53
N GLN A 186 21.44 -3.02 0.94
CA GLN A 186 22.02 -1.74 1.33
C GLN A 186 21.03 -0.58 1.10
N ALA A 187 20.38 -0.53 -0.06
CA ALA A 187 19.38 0.49 -0.38
C ALA A 187 18.21 0.48 0.62
N GLN A 188 17.71 -0.71 0.99
CA GLN A 188 16.65 -0.86 1.98
C GLN A 188 17.08 -0.47 3.40
N GLN A 189 18.34 -0.75 3.77
CA GLN A 189 18.90 -0.30 5.06
C GLN A 189 19.00 1.23 5.12
N ASP A 190 19.48 1.86 4.05
CA ASP A 190 19.59 3.31 3.94
C ASP A 190 18.21 3.99 3.98
N GLU A 191 17.22 3.42 3.29
CA GLU A 191 15.83 3.88 3.34
C GLU A 191 15.26 3.78 4.77
N ALA A 192 15.42 2.63 5.43
CA ALA A 192 14.95 2.43 6.80
C ALA A 192 15.60 3.44 7.78
N LEU A 193 16.90 3.68 7.64
CA LEU A 193 17.63 4.66 8.43
C LEU A 193 17.11 6.09 8.16
N ALA A 194 16.89 6.43 6.90
CA ALA A 194 16.37 7.74 6.49
C ALA A 194 14.96 7.99 7.06
N ILE A 195 14.07 6.99 7.02
CA ILE A 195 12.72 7.05 7.61
C ILE A 195 12.82 7.25 9.13
N TYR A 196 13.64 6.45 9.81
CA TYR A 196 13.81 6.55 11.25
C TYR A 196 14.33 7.92 11.69
N TRP A 197 15.35 8.43 11.01
CA TRP A 197 15.98 9.70 11.35
C TRP A 197 15.09 10.89 10.99
N SER A 198 14.37 10.84 9.87
CA SER A 198 13.29 11.77 9.51
C SER A 198 12.22 11.85 10.61
N GLY A 199 11.78 10.70 11.13
CA GLY A 199 10.84 10.65 12.25
C GLY A 199 11.40 11.25 13.55
N LYS A 200 12.70 11.11 13.83
CA LYS A 200 13.35 11.78 14.96
C LYS A 200 13.36 13.30 14.80
N ILE A 201 13.66 13.82 13.61
CA ILE A 201 13.62 15.27 13.35
C ILE A 201 12.21 15.79 13.54
N ARG A 202 11.22 15.15 12.93
CA ARG A 202 9.82 15.59 13.03
C ARG A 202 9.35 15.72 14.47
N ARG A 203 9.74 14.77 15.35
CA ARG A 203 9.41 14.81 16.79
C ARG A 203 10.08 15.93 17.59
N ARG A 204 11.19 16.49 17.09
CA ARG A 204 11.89 17.61 17.73
C ARG A 204 11.34 18.98 17.33
N LEU A 205 10.53 19.02 16.27
CA LEU A 205 9.89 20.26 15.83
C LEU A 205 8.70 20.56 16.74
N ALA A 206 8.67 21.77 17.27
CA ALA A 206 7.54 22.30 18.03
C ALA A 206 6.89 23.44 17.24
N VAL A 207 5.57 23.60 17.42
CA VAL A 207 4.81 24.74 16.90
C VAL A 207 4.27 25.51 18.10
N SER A 208 4.67 26.77 18.19
CA SER A 208 4.25 27.69 19.26
C SER A 208 2.84 28.24 19.00
N ALA A 209 2.20 28.80 20.03
CA ALA A 209 0.88 29.40 19.90
C ALA A 209 0.94 30.69 19.05
N GLU A 210 2.05 31.42 19.15
CA GLU A 210 2.34 32.63 18.40
C GLU A 210 2.40 32.34 16.90
N GLU A 211 3.08 31.26 16.49
CA GLU A 211 3.16 30.85 15.09
C GLU A 211 1.80 30.46 14.51
N VAL A 212 0.91 29.88 15.32
CA VAL A 212 -0.47 29.60 14.92
C VAL A 212 -1.23 30.89 14.72
N ALA A 213 -1.10 31.84 15.66
CA ALA A 213 -1.76 33.15 15.55
C ALA A 213 -1.27 33.93 14.33
N GLU A 214 0.04 33.95 14.07
CA GLU A 214 0.64 34.57 12.89
C GLU A 214 0.15 33.92 11.60
N PHE A 215 0.07 32.59 11.55
CA PHE A 215 -0.45 31.88 10.39
C PHE A 215 -1.91 32.25 10.08
N LYS A 216 -2.74 32.42 11.11
CA LYS A 216 -4.14 32.83 10.96
C LYS A 216 -4.33 34.27 10.50
N GLN A 217 -3.33 35.13 10.70
CA GLN A 217 -3.34 36.53 10.25
C GLN A 217 -2.96 36.69 8.78
N LYS A 218 -2.54 35.60 8.10
CA LYS A 218 -2.21 35.65 6.67
C LYS A 218 -3.45 35.93 5.84
N GLU A 219 -3.30 36.77 4.82
CA GLU A 219 -4.38 37.26 3.94
C GLU A 219 -5.27 36.13 3.38
N LYS A 220 -4.65 35.03 2.94
CA LYS A 220 -5.35 33.88 2.36
C LYS A 220 -6.00 32.93 3.37
N TYR A 221 -5.71 33.07 4.66
CA TYR A 221 -6.23 32.16 5.69
C TYR A 221 -7.76 32.26 5.78
N ALA A 222 -8.30 33.48 5.81
CA ALA A 222 -9.73 33.72 5.94
C ALA A 222 -10.51 33.17 4.73
N GLU A 223 -10.02 33.43 3.53
CA GLU A 223 -10.61 32.96 2.26
C GLU A 223 -10.69 31.43 2.22
N VAL A 224 -9.60 30.74 2.59
CA VAL A 224 -9.56 29.28 2.50
C VAL A 224 -10.26 28.60 3.65
N ASN A 225 -10.21 29.16 4.86
CA ASN A 225 -11.01 28.64 5.95
C ASN A 225 -12.51 28.73 5.62
N GLN A 226 -12.93 29.81 4.94
CA GLN A 226 -14.30 29.95 4.44
C GLN A 226 -14.61 28.91 3.35
N ARG A 227 -13.71 28.70 2.37
CA ARG A 227 -13.84 27.66 1.33
C ARG A 227 -13.92 26.24 1.90
N LEU A 228 -13.23 25.99 3.01
CA LEU A 228 -13.20 24.71 3.71
C LEU A 228 -14.25 24.62 4.83
N ASN A 229 -15.28 25.49 4.83
CA ASN A 229 -16.38 25.49 5.79
C ASN A 229 -15.94 25.54 7.27
N GLY A 230 -14.86 26.25 7.59
CA GLY A 230 -14.38 26.40 8.97
C GLY A 230 -13.54 25.24 9.52
N THR A 231 -13.13 24.28 8.68
CA THR A 231 -12.40 23.08 9.12
C THR A 231 -10.91 23.30 9.41
N LEU A 232 -10.37 24.50 9.17
CA LEU A 232 -9.00 24.87 9.58
C LEU A 232 -9.00 25.31 11.05
N ASP A 233 -9.12 24.35 11.96
CA ASP A 233 -8.94 24.58 13.39
C ASP A 233 -7.45 24.71 13.78
N ASP A 234 -7.18 25.06 15.05
CA ASP A 234 -5.83 25.21 15.59
C ASP A 234 -4.98 23.95 15.43
N GLN A 235 -5.60 22.77 15.54
CA GLN A 235 -4.89 21.50 15.41
C GLN A 235 -4.44 21.29 13.96
N ARG A 236 -5.29 21.59 12.99
CA ARG A 236 -4.99 21.49 11.57
C ARG A 236 -3.94 22.51 11.15
N VAL A 237 -4.04 23.75 11.64
CA VAL A 237 -3.04 24.79 11.42
C VAL A 237 -1.68 24.39 11.99
N ARG A 238 -1.65 23.84 13.22
CA ARG A 238 -0.41 23.30 13.81
C ARG A 238 0.20 22.21 12.95
N GLN A 239 -0.61 21.29 12.41
CA GLN A 239 -0.12 20.22 11.55
C GLN A 239 0.50 20.77 10.25
N ILE A 240 -0.14 21.76 9.62
CA ILE A 240 0.38 22.42 8.41
C ILE A 240 1.73 23.10 8.71
N ILE A 241 1.82 23.88 9.79
CA ILE A 241 3.06 24.56 10.17
C ILE A 241 4.17 23.53 10.45
N LEU A 242 3.85 22.43 11.13
CA LEU A 242 4.78 21.35 11.41
C LEU A 242 5.31 20.71 10.11
N ASP A 243 4.43 20.43 9.16
CA ASP A 243 4.78 19.84 7.86
C ASP A 243 5.70 20.77 7.06
N VAL A 244 5.42 22.09 7.03
CA VAL A 244 6.31 23.09 6.40
C VAL A 244 7.68 23.14 7.08
N LYS A 245 7.71 23.22 8.42
CA LYS A 245 8.97 23.24 9.18
C LYS A 245 9.79 21.98 8.90
N PHE A 246 9.13 20.83 8.83
CA PHE A 246 9.77 19.56 8.55
C PHE A 246 10.35 19.53 7.13
N ALA A 247 9.59 19.95 6.12
CA ALA A 247 10.06 20.01 4.73
C ALA A 247 11.26 20.96 4.55
N ARG A 248 11.23 22.14 5.18
CA ARG A 248 12.38 23.07 5.20
C ARG A 248 13.61 22.42 5.82
N ARG A 249 13.43 21.73 6.95
CA ARG A 249 14.53 21.04 7.62
C ARG A 249 15.12 19.93 6.76
N GLN A 250 14.29 19.18 6.03
CA GLN A 250 14.76 18.17 5.08
C GLN A 250 15.65 18.79 3.98
N ILE A 251 15.26 19.95 3.42
CA ILE A 251 16.07 20.67 2.43
C ILE A 251 17.42 21.08 3.03
N GLU A 252 17.44 21.69 4.21
CA GLU A 252 18.69 22.10 4.87
C GLU A 252 19.65 20.93 5.06
N ILE A 253 19.11 19.77 5.46
CA ILE A 253 19.90 18.55 5.62
C ILE A 253 20.42 18.07 4.27
N ALA A 254 19.55 17.97 3.27
CA ALA A 254 19.94 17.59 1.91
C ALA A 254 21.08 18.48 1.37
N ASP A 255 20.96 19.80 1.55
CA ASP A 255 21.99 20.76 1.18
C ASP A 255 23.30 20.54 1.97
N SER A 256 23.23 20.22 3.27
CA SER A 256 24.41 19.92 4.09
C SER A 256 25.13 18.63 3.68
N LEU A 257 24.39 17.65 3.17
CA LEU A 257 24.92 16.34 2.76
C LEU A 257 25.53 16.35 1.35
N ARG A 258 25.20 17.36 0.52
CA ARG A 258 25.71 17.52 -0.84
C ARG A 258 27.25 17.56 -0.92
N GLY A 259 27.92 18.06 0.11
CA GLY A 259 29.39 18.12 0.18
C GLY A 259 30.06 16.82 0.60
N VAL A 260 29.30 15.88 1.17
CA VAL A 260 29.81 14.61 1.73
C VAL A 260 29.50 13.44 0.79
N TYR A 261 28.37 13.49 0.10
CA TYR A 261 27.90 12.44 -0.79
C TYR A 261 27.79 12.97 -2.23
N SER A 262 28.28 12.21 -3.19
CA SER A 262 28.14 12.46 -4.63
C SER A 262 26.72 12.16 -5.14
N ALA A 263 25.71 12.48 -4.35
CA ALA A 263 24.32 12.39 -4.76
C ALA A 263 23.93 13.70 -5.46
N ALA A 264 23.40 13.60 -6.68
CA ALA A 264 22.79 14.72 -7.37
C ALA A 264 21.48 15.09 -6.65
N VAL A 265 21.59 15.85 -5.56
CA VAL A 265 20.42 16.40 -4.88
C VAL A 265 19.99 17.63 -5.67
N ASP A 266 18.94 17.52 -6.47
CA ASP A 266 18.30 18.69 -7.09
C ASP A 266 17.49 19.44 -6.02
N SER A 267 18.20 20.19 -5.17
CA SER A 267 17.55 20.96 -4.11
C SER A 267 16.75 22.14 -4.66
N LEU A 268 16.95 22.50 -5.93
CA LEU A 268 16.14 23.51 -6.61
C LEU A 268 14.76 22.93 -6.91
N GLN A 269 14.68 21.71 -7.46
CA GLN A 269 13.42 20.99 -7.65
C GLN A 269 12.73 20.68 -6.31
N LEU A 270 13.46 20.25 -5.28
CA LEU A 270 12.88 20.03 -3.94
C LEU A 270 12.33 21.32 -3.32
N ARG A 271 13.01 22.47 -3.50
CA ARG A 271 12.51 23.77 -3.05
C ARG A 271 11.23 24.19 -3.78
N THR A 272 11.06 23.82 -5.06
CA THR A 272 9.78 24.04 -5.77
C THR A 272 8.65 23.12 -5.30
N LEU A 273 8.97 21.98 -4.68
CA LEU A 273 7.98 21.07 -4.08
C LEU A 273 7.59 21.48 -2.66
N VAL A 274 8.43 22.24 -1.95
CA VAL A 274 8.11 22.81 -0.64
C VAL A 274 7.34 24.11 -0.84
N LYS A 275 6.02 23.96 -0.96
CA LYS A 275 5.08 25.07 -1.11
C LYS A 275 5.20 26.05 0.05
N ALA A 276 5.05 27.33 -0.26
CA ALA A 276 4.93 28.34 0.78
C ALA A 276 3.67 28.04 1.64
N PRO A 277 3.65 28.38 2.94
CA PRO A 277 2.51 28.05 3.80
C PRO A 277 1.18 28.61 3.27
N ASP A 278 1.24 29.72 2.52
CA ASP A 278 0.16 30.40 1.82
C ASP A 278 -0.21 29.79 0.45
N GLU A 279 0.62 28.91 -0.09
CA GLU A 279 0.35 28.12 -1.31
C GLU A 279 -0.28 26.76 -0.99
N MET A 280 0.04 26.14 0.17
CA MET A 280 -0.63 24.93 0.67
C MET A 280 -2.12 25.17 0.96
N ILE A 281 -2.45 26.40 1.31
CA ILE A 281 -3.80 26.91 1.53
C ILE A 281 -4.65 26.84 0.24
N ASN A 282 -4.03 26.99 -0.93
CA ASN A 282 -4.74 27.02 -2.21
C ASN A 282 -5.10 25.65 -2.78
N GLU A 283 -4.51 24.56 -2.29
CA GLU A 283 -4.92 23.22 -2.72
C GLU A 283 -6.32 22.91 -2.20
N THR A 284 -7.29 22.82 -3.11
CA THR A 284 -8.47 21.99 -2.89
C THR A 284 -7.96 20.63 -2.41
N PRO A 285 -8.47 20.03 -1.32
CA PRO A 285 -8.17 18.65 -1.03
C PRO A 285 -8.50 17.87 -2.31
N VAL A 286 -7.48 17.36 -2.98
CA VAL A 286 -7.67 16.48 -4.12
C VAL A 286 -8.41 15.30 -3.51
N GLY A 287 -9.71 15.20 -3.78
CA GLY A 287 -10.43 13.96 -3.57
C GLY A 287 -9.62 12.91 -4.31
N PHE A 288 -9.01 11.99 -3.55
CA PHE A 288 -8.21 10.91 -4.10
C PHE A 288 -9.17 10.01 -4.89
N ALA A 289 -9.41 10.35 -6.15
CA ALA A 289 -9.99 9.45 -7.12
C ALA A 289 -8.88 8.48 -7.50
N TYR A 290 -8.84 7.34 -6.81
CA TYR A 290 -8.01 6.20 -7.16
C TYR A 290 -8.42 5.71 -8.56
N ARG A 291 -7.83 6.28 -9.61
CA ARG A 291 -7.88 5.70 -10.96
C ARG A 291 -6.74 4.70 -11.08
N GLU A 292 -7.13 3.44 -10.94
CA GLU A 292 -6.58 2.26 -11.61
C GLU A 292 -5.10 2.32 -12.02
N GLN A 293 -4.23 1.86 -11.12
CA GLN A 293 -3.03 1.14 -11.53
C GLN A 293 -3.26 -0.35 -11.33
N PHE A 294 -4.06 -0.97 -12.20
CA PHE A 294 -4.00 -2.41 -12.50
C PHE A 294 -4.70 -2.67 -13.85
N GLN A 295 -3.94 -2.58 -14.94
CA GLN A 295 -4.10 -3.45 -16.10
C GLN A 295 -2.77 -4.16 -16.36
#